data_AF-B6XFA6-F1
#
_entry.id   AF-B6XFA6-F1
#
_cell.length_a   1.000
_cell.length_b   1.000
_cell.length_c   1.000
_cell.angle_alpha   90.00
_cell.angle_beta   90.00
_cell.angle_gamma   90.00
#
_symmetry.space_group_name_H-M   'P 1'
#
loop_
_entity.id
_entity.type
_entity.pdbx_description
1 polymer ?
#
loop_
_entity_poly.entity_id
_entity_poly.type
_entity_poly.pdbx_seq_one_letter_code
_entity_poly.pdbx_strand_id
1 'polypeptide(L)'
;MKFLEEFWDAVKGNTIARVRDPIIGTFIVSWLLCNWYEVTLLFFGNGKVWERIDRLNLYLTEDFGNNCIQILMLPIIITVFYLFIFPKVSLIVKNLQKKTNDELYYQAFEITKSKAEKNVELNMELLKSDPNKEFLSELAKTDIAQKKADYDLKLLQIEKDRIDNQLNQEKLKQITIETKEKELNEITKQNNYELEKEKYDIISAQNKAAIASARFPIAYSLLSSISKGFEKEKYFFPFEIYGEIIAYLFGYKSFSFLLDDKNFNNITVHNVKYIYLDYKYLSDFLITISDESIMNLVEIDDDDLFEIIINTLQEYNIKLINREIASEIANELFESEQYSLVNRLDISSVLSERDIVDPDFNIDEISDISLSNEMLTINTKVKIIGKYRLNDDFYVPSFIINLDICSPVMVGENALGEFKIAELYEDF
;
A
#
# COMPACT_ATOMS: atom_id res chain seq x y z
N MET A 1 -19.58 -24.01 21.47
CA MET A 1 -18.28 -24.58 21.88
C MET A 1 -17.38 -24.83 20.68
N LYS A 2 -17.80 -25.59 19.65
CA LYS A 2 -16.99 -25.80 18.42
C LYS A 2 -16.52 -24.53 17.70
N PHE A 3 -17.35 -23.51 17.58
CA PHE A 3 -16.96 -22.24 16.96
C PHE A 3 -15.85 -21.49 17.74
N LEU A 4 -15.84 -21.58 19.07
CA LEU A 4 -14.78 -21.00 19.89
C LEU A 4 -13.49 -21.83 19.80
N GLU A 5 -13.59 -23.15 19.66
CA GLU A 5 -12.44 -24.03 19.43
C GLU A 5 -11.83 -23.81 18.04
N GLU A 6 -12.66 -23.69 17.00
CA GLU A 6 -12.24 -23.40 15.62
C GLU A 6 -11.66 -21.98 15.49
N PHE A 7 -12.24 -20.99 16.18
CA PHE A 7 -11.65 -19.65 16.27
C PHE A 7 -10.31 -19.68 17.01
N TRP A 8 -10.21 -20.45 18.11
CA TRP A 8 -8.97 -20.58 18.86
C TRP A 8 -7.88 -21.32 18.09
N ASP A 9 -8.24 -22.32 17.28
CA ASP A 9 -7.27 -23.05 16.45
C ASP A 9 -6.82 -22.25 15.22
N ALA A 10 -7.72 -21.47 14.60
CA ALA A 10 -7.37 -20.53 13.53
C ALA A 10 -6.48 -19.38 14.04
N VAL A 11 -6.74 -18.88 15.25
CA VAL A 11 -5.90 -17.87 15.91
C VAL A 11 -4.58 -18.48 16.38
N LYS A 12 -4.56 -19.70 16.94
CA LYS A 12 -3.33 -20.37 17.40
C LYS A 12 -2.30 -20.51 16.28
N GLY A 13 -2.70 -20.93 15.08
CA GLY A 13 -1.74 -21.17 13.98
C GLY A 13 -0.90 -19.93 13.62
N ASN A 14 -1.54 -18.76 13.54
CA ASN A 14 -0.90 -17.51 13.11
C ASN A 14 -0.39 -16.65 14.29
N THR A 15 -1.09 -16.69 15.42
CA THR A 15 -0.74 -15.94 16.63
C THR A 15 0.36 -16.63 17.43
N ILE A 16 0.45 -17.98 17.48
CA ILE A 16 1.58 -18.64 18.14
C ILE A 16 2.90 -18.28 17.45
N ALA A 17 2.93 -18.26 16.11
CA ALA A 17 4.13 -17.89 15.36
C ALA A 17 4.56 -16.44 15.64
N ARG A 18 3.61 -15.49 15.73
CA ARG A 18 3.88 -14.07 16.01
C ARG A 18 4.15 -13.76 17.48
N VAL A 19 3.54 -14.47 18.42
CA VAL A 19 3.81 -14.34 19.88
C VAL A 19 5.14 -14.98 20.27
N ARG A 20 5.62 -15.96 19.49
CA ARG A 20 6.96 -16.55 19.70
C ARG A 20 8.09 -15.61 19.31
N ASP A 21 7.80 -14.55 18.55
CA ASP A 21 8.75 -13.47 18.34
C ASP A 21 8.97 -12.74 19.68
N PRO A 22 10.21 -12.67 20.20
CA PRO A 22 10.49 -12.05 21.49
C PRO A 22 10.07 -10.58 21.58
N ILE A 23 10.08 -9.85 20.46
CA ILE A 23 9.71 -8.43 20.41
C ILE A 23 8.19 -8.30 20.43
N ILE A 24 7.49 -9.00 19.53
CA ILE A 24 6.03 -8.90 19.40
C ILE A 24 5.35 -9.46 20.66
N GLY A 25 5.79 -10.63 21.14
CA GLY A 25 5.24 -11.24 22.36
C GLY A 25 5.42 -10.36 23.59
N THR A 26 6.61 -9.80 23.79
CA THR A 26 6.89 -8.88 24.92
C THR A 26 6.11 -7.59 24.78
N PHE A 27 5.97 -7.05 23.56
CA PHE A 27 5.17 -5.86 23.32
C PHE A 27 3.70 -6.05 23.65
N ILE A 28 3.09 -7.18 23.26
CA ILE A 28 1.68 -7.48 23.58
C ILE A 28 1.48 -7.52 25.10
N VAL A 29 2.36 -8.20 25.84
CA VAL A 29 2.27 -8.28 27.31
C VAL A 29 2.46 -6.90 27.94
N SER A 30 3.44 -6.15 27.45
CA SER A 30 3.73 -4.78 27.90
C SER A 30 2.54 -3.83 27.64
N TRP A 31 1.91 -3.95 26.48
CA TRP A 31 0.73 -3.18 26.12
C TRP A 31 -0.47 -3.48 27.01
N LEU A 32 -0.72 -4.77 27.27
CA LEU A 32 -1.78 -5.21 28.19
C LEU A 32 -1.52 -4.72 29.62
N LEU A 33 -0.26 -4.67 30.07
CA LEU A 33 0.09 -4.14 31.39
C LEU A 33 -0.13 -2.63 31.49
N CYS A 34 0.22 -1.85 30.46
CA CYS A 34 0.03 -0.39 30.48
C CYS A 34 -1.43 0.04 30.30
N ASN A 35 -2.21 -0.73 29.54
CA ASN A 35 -3.61 -0.45 29.22
C ASN A 35 -4.57 -1.34 30.02
N TRP A 36 -4.11 -1.91 31.14
CA TRP A 36 -4.84 -2.91 31.91
C TRP A 36 -6.21 -2.40 32.40
N TYR A 37 -6.33 -1.11 32.73
CA TYR A 37 -7.58 -0.53 33.23
C TYR A 37 -8.69 -0.58 32.17
N GLU A 38 -8.42 -0.11 30.94
CA GLU A 38 -9.42 -0.12 29.87
C GLU A 38 -9.72 -1.55 29.39
N VAL A 39 -8.71 -2.43 29.34
CA VAL A 39 -8.90 -3.84 29.01
C VAL A 39 -9.75 -4.56 30.07
N THR A 40 -9.50 -4.31 31.35
CA THR A 40 -10.31 -4.89 32.43
C THR A 40 -11.72 -4.33 32.46
N LEU A 41 -11.90 -3.05 32.13
CA LEU A 41 -13.23 -2.44 32.02
C LEU A 41 -14.02 -3.00 30.83
N LEU A 42 -13.37 -3.29 29.71
CA LEU A 42 -13.98 -3.97 28.58
C LEU A 42 -14.57 -5.33 28.99
N PHE A 43 -13.78 -6.18 29.64
CA PHE A 43 -14.17 -7.55 29.99
C PHE A 43 -15.02 -7.65 31.26
N PHE A 44 -14.73 -6.83 32.29
CA PHE A 44 -15.28 -6.94 33.64
C PHE A 44 -16.00 -5.69 34.12
N GLY A 45 -16.16 -4.67 33.27
CA GLY A 45 -16.90 -3.46 33.63
C GLY A 45 -18.38 -3.73 33.95
N ASN A 46 -19.07 -2.73 34.47
CA ASN A 46 -20.52 -2.74 34.64
C ASN A 46 -21.15 -1.88 33.52
N GLY A 47 -22.31 -2.26 32.98
CA GLY A 47 -22.96 -1.58 31.84
C GLY A 47 -23.20 -2.50 30.63
N LYS A 48 -23.76 -1.99 29.52
CA LYS A 48 -23.98 -2.79 28.31
C LYS A 48 -22.66 -3.02 27.56
N VAL A 49 -22.53 -4.15 26.87
CA VAL A 49 -21.30 -4.50 26.12
C VAL A 49 -20.91 -3.42 25.12
N TRP A 50 -21.88 -2.88 24.39
CA TRP A 50 -21.66 -1.84 23.38
C TRP A 50 -21.10 -0.54 23.97
N GLU A 51 -21.56 -0.12 25.15
CA GLU A 51 -21.06 1.09 25.84
C GLU A 51 -19.58 0.95 26.24
N ARG A 52 -19.13 -0.28 26.55
CA ARG A 52 -17.73 -0.57 26.91
C ARG A 52 -16.83 -0.60 25.68
N ILE A 53 -17.33 -1.16 24.58
CA ILE A 53 -16.62 -1.15 23.29
C ILE A 53 -16.45 0.28 22.79
N ASP A 54 -17.51 1.08 22.88
CA ASP A 54 -17.49 2.48 22.45
C ASP A 54 -16.51 3.32 23.28
N ARG A 55 -16.52 3.15 24.61
CA ARG A 55 -15.51 3.77 25.50
C ARG A 55 -14.07 3.38 25.10
N LEU A 56 -13.81 2.11 24.83
CA LEU A 56 -12.48 1.67 24.40
C LEU A 56 -12.12 2.29 23.04
N ASN A 57 -13.08 2.40 22.13
CA ASN A 57 -12.86 3.01 20.82
C ASN A 57 -12.51 4.49 20.94
N LEU A 58 -13.21 5.24 21.80
CA LEU A 58 -12.90 6.63 22.12
C LEU A 58 -11.50 6.79 22.72
N TYR A 59 -11.13 5.92 23.66
CA TYR A 59 -9.78 5.89 24.25
C TYR A 59 -8.68 5.66 23.20
N LEU A 60 -8.95 4.83 22.19
CA LEU A 60 -7.98 4.49 21.14
C LEU A 60 -7.96 5.48 19.97
N THR A 61 -9.01 6.28 19.76
CA THR A 61 -9.14 7.16 18.59
C THR A 61 -9.12 8.64 18.96
N GLU A 62 -10.13 9.13 19.68
CA GLU A 62 -10.29 10.56 20.01
C GLU A 62 -9.26 11.04 21.03
N ASP A 63 -9.03 10.26 22.09
CA ASP A 63 -8.06 10.59 23.13
C ASP A 63 -6.63 10.13 22.79
N PHE A 64 -6.41 9.58 21.59
CA PHE A 64 -5.12 9.02 21.20
C PHE A 64 -3.99 10.04 21.31
N GLY A 65 -4.22 11.31 20.94
CA GLY A 65 -3.20 12.36 21.03
C GLY A 65 -2.68 12.58 22.46
N ASN A 66 -3.58 12.58 23.44
CA ASN A 66 -3.25 12.77 24.85
C ASN A 66 -2.74 11.49 25.52
N ASN A 67 -3.28 10.33 25.10
CA ASN A 67 -2.97 9.03 25.70
C ASN A 67 -1.91 8.22 24.91
N CYS A 68 -1.36 8.74 23.81
CA CYS A 68 -0.35 8.08 22.98
C CYS A 68 0.84 7.57 23.80
N ILE A 69 1.22 8.32 24.84
CA ILE A 69 2.29 7.93 25.74
C ILE A 69 1.94 6.63 26.47
N GLN A 70 0.73 6.49 26.98
CA GLN A 70 0.27 5.32 27.72
C GLN A 70 -0.11 4.16 26.80
N ILE A 71 -0.73 4.45 25.66
CA ILE A 71 -1.18 3.46 24.68
C ILE A 71 -0.01 2.83 23.94
N LEU A 72 1.00 3.61 23.54
CA LEU A 72 2.04 3.12 22.63
C LEU A 72 3.46 3.30 23.19
N MET A 73 3.83 4.49 23.65
CA MET A 73 5.24 4.77 24.01
C MET A 73 5.71 4.00 25.24
N LEU A 74 4.92 3.96 26.32
CA LEU A 74 5.23 3.20 27.54
C LEU A 74 5.40 1.70 27.25
N PRO A 75 4.46 1.05 26.54
CA PRO A 75 4.64 -0.33 26.11
C PRO A 75 5.92 -0.60 25.32
N ILE A 76 6.28 0.29 24.38
CA ILE A 76 7.51 0.20 23.60
C ILE A 76 8.74 0.34 24.51
N ILE A 77 8.75 1.34 25.40
CA ILE A 77 9.88 1.59 26.32
C ILE A 77 10.11 0.38 27.23
N ILE A 78 9.05 -0.18 27.82
CA ILE A 78 9.15 -1.37 28.69
C ILE A 78 9.65 -2.57 27.88
N THR A 79 9.19 -2.74 26.64
CA THR A 79 9.65 -3.83 25.74
C THR A 79 11.14 -3.72 25.46
N VAL A 80 11.62 -2.52 25.11
CA VAL A 80 13.04 -2.25 24.86
C VAL A 80 13.86 -2.43 26.14
N PHE A 81 13.37 -1.93 27.27
CA PHE A 81 14.05 -2.06 28.56
C PHE A 81 14.19 -3.53 28.96
N TYR A 82 13.10 -4.30 28.89
CA TYR A 82 13.10 -5.71 29.28
C TYR A 82 14.00 -6.57 28.38
N LEU A 83 13.96 -6.37 27.06
CA LEU A 83 14.73 -7.20 26.13
C LEU A 83 16.22 -6.83 26.07
N PHE A 84 16.56 -5.54 26.16
CA PHE A 84 17.94 -5.08 25.89
C PHE A 84 18.68 -4.55 27.11
N ILE A 85 17.97 -3.91 28.05
CA ILE A 85 18.59 -3.22 29.19
C ILE A 85 18.67 -4.15 30.40
N PHE A 86 17.58 -4.82 30.76
CA PHE A 86 17.49 -5.70 31.91
C PHE A 86 18.56 -6.82 31.92
N PRO A 87 18.85 -7.52 30.81
CA PRO A 87 19.90 -8.55 30.80
C PRO A 87 21.29 -7.98 31.12
N LYS A 88 21.59 -6.76 30.66
CA LYS A 88 22.87 -6.08 30.93
C LYS A 88 22.97 -5.65 32.38
N VAL A 89 21.89 -5.11 32.95
CA VAL A 89 21.83 -4.74 34.37
C VAL A 89 22.02 -5.98 35.25
N SER A 90 21.34 -7.09 34.93
CA SER A 90 21.51 -8.36 35.63
C SER A 90 22.96 -8.87 35.57
N LEU A 91 23.65 -8.72 34.43
CA LEU A 91 25.05 -9.11 34.29
C LEU A 91 25.98 -8.24 35.13
N ILE A 92 25.74 -6.94 35.21
CA ILE A 92 26.50 -6.01 36.06
C ILE A 92 26.35 -6.38 37.53
N VAL A 93 25.12 -6.65 37.99
CA VAL A 93 24.86 -7.05 39.38
C VAL A 93 25.58 -8.36 39.72
N LYS A 94 25.52 -9.36 38.82
CA LYS A 94 26.24 -10.63 39.00
C LYS A 94 27.75 -10.45 39.08
N ASN A 95 28.31 -9.54 38.27
CA ASN A 95 29.75 -9.24 38.31
C ASN A 95 30.16 -8.54 39.61
N LEU A 96 29.34 -7.64 40.13
CA LEU A 96 29.58 -6.99 41.44
C LEU A 96 29.53 -8.01 42.58
N GLN A 97 28.57 -8.95 42.54
CA GLN A 97 28.43 -10.00 43.54
C GLN A 97 29.51 -11.09 43.46
N LYS A 98 30.18 -11.24 42.31
CA LYS A 98 31.23 -12.25 42.10
C LYS A 98 32.36 -12.13 43.11
N LYS A 99 32.82 -10.91 43.39
CA LYS A 99 33.94 -10.67 44.31
C LYS A 99 33.62 -11.13 45.74
N THR A 100 32.42 -10.80 46.23
CA THR A 100 31.97 -11.23 47.57
C THR A 100 31.78 -12.73 47.65
N ASN A 101 31.25 -13.35 46.59
CA ASN A 101 31.10 -14.81 46.56
C ASN A 101 32.46 -15.53 46.53
N ASP A 102 33.43 -15.04 45.75
CA ASP A 102 34.77 -15.64 45.66
C ASP A 102 35.53 -15.56 47.01
N GLU A 103 35.39 -14.45 47.75
CA GLU A 103 35.96 -14.30 49.09
C GLU A 103 35.33 -15.25 50.12
N LEU A 104 34.00 -15.46 50.05
CA LEU A 104 33.29 -16.43 50.90
C LEU A 104 33.73 -17.88 50.60
N TYR A 105 33.92 -18.22 49.32
CA TYR A 105 34.45 -19.54 48.94
C TYR A 105 35.88 -19.75 49.42
N TYR A 106 36.75 -18.73 49.33
CA TYR A 106 38.13 -18.82 49.79
C TYR A 106 38.22 -19.01 51.31
N GLN A 107 37.41 -18.28 52.09
CA GLN A 107 37.36 -18.45 53.55
C GLN A 107 36.88 -19.84 53.96
N ALA A 108 35.85 -20.38 53.31
CA ALA A 108 35.38 -21.74 53.57
C ALA A 108 36.45 -22.80 53.25
N PHE A 109 37.21 -22.58 52.17
CA PHE A 109 38.32 -23.45 51.79
C PHE A 109 39.48 -23.40 52.80
N GLU A 110 39.91 -22.21 53.23
CA GLU A 110 40.98 -22.06 54.22
C GLU A 110 40.64 -22.69 55.57
N ILE A 111 39.40 -22.52 56.05
CA ILE A 111 38.95 -23.15 57.30
C ILE A 111 39.04 -24.68 57.20
N THR A 112 38.69 -25.24 56.04
CA THR A 112 38.75 -26.68 55.80
C THR A 112 40.19 -27.19 55.76
N LYS A 113 41.08 -26.44 55.09
CA LYS A 113 42.52 -26.73 55.04
C LYS A 113 43.16 -26.73 56.43
N SER A 114 42.91 -25.69 57.22
CA SER A 114 43.48 -25.56 58.57
C SER A 114 43.03 -26.69 59.52
N LYS A 115 41.77 -27.14 59.41
CA LYS A 115 41.29 -28.30 60.17
C LYS A 115 41.99 -29.60 59.76
N ALA A 116 42.23 -29.80 58.47
CA ALA A 116 42.95 -30.99 58.00
C ALA A 116 44.40 -31.02 58.49
N GLU A 117 45.09 -29.88 58.43
CA GLU A 117 46.47 -29.74 58.91
C GLU A 117 46.59 -30.03 60.41
N LYS A 118 45.70 -29.46 61.24
CA LYS A 118 45.67 -29.75 62.68
C LYS A 118 45.40 -31.21 63.02
N ASN A 119 44.55 -31.89 62.24
CA ASN A 119 44.28 -33.32 62.44
C ASN A 119 45.49 -34.19 62.09
N VAL A 120 46.26 -33.80 61.06
CA VAL A 120 47.51 -34.50 60.71
C VAL A 120 48.55 -34.30 61.82
N GLU A 121 48.70 -33.09 62.33
CA GLU A 121 49.61 -32.77 63.43
C GLU A 121 49.25 -33.52 64.72
N LEU A 122 47.97 -33.52 65.09
CA LEU A 122 47.46 -34.27 66.26
C LEU A 122 47.70 -35.77 66.13
N ASN A 123 47.45 -36.36 64.95
CA ASN A 123 47.70 -37.77 64.71
C ASN A 123 49.20 -38.09 64.78
N MET A 124 50.05 -37.19 64.28
CA MET A 124 51.51 -37.35 64.33
C MET A 124 52.05 -37.28 65.77
N GLU A 125 51.43 -36.48 66.63
CA GLU A 125 51.80 -36.35 68.04
C GLU A 125 51.32 -37.55 68.88
N LEU A 126 50.11 -38.06 68.61
CA LEU A 126 49.59 -39.31 69.18
C LEU A 126 50.44 -40.53 68.81
N LEU A 127 50.97 -40.57 67.58
CA LEU A 127 51.84 -41.66 67.11
C LEU A 127 53.25 -41.61 67.71
N LYS A 128 53.75 -40.43 68.11
CA LYS A 128 55.05 -40.27 68.79
C LYS A 128 55.01 -40.69 70.27
N SER A 129 53.83 -40.71 70.88
CA SER A 129 53.64 -40.94 72.31
C SER A 129 53.34 -42.40 72.68
N ASP A 130 53.30 -43.32 71.70
CA ASP A 130 53.02 -44.75 71.91
C ASP A 130 54.29 -45.62 71.70
N PRO A 131 54.93 -46.15 72.77
CA PRO A 131 56.22 -46.86 72.70
C PRO A 131 56.18 -48.24 72.03
N ASN A 132 54.99 -48.78 71.74
CA ASN A 132 54.79 -50.17 71.30
C ASN A 132 54.48 -50.32 69.79
N LYS A 133 54.54 -49.24 69.00
CA LYS A 133 54.27 -49.29 67.55
C LYS A 133 55.51 -49.04 66.70
N GLU A 134 55.62 -49.82 65.63
CA GLU A 134 56.73 -49.83 64.67
C GLU A 134 56.70 -48.56 63.78
N PHE A 135 57.11 -47.41 64.34
CA PHE A 135 57.05 -46.07 63.75
C PHE A 135 57.47 -45.99 62.27
N LEU A 136 58.55 -46.67 61.90
CA LEU A 136 59.10 -46.64 60.55
C LEU A 136 58.21 -47.33 59.51
N SER A 137 57.47 -48.36 59.92
CA SER A 137 56.60 -49.15 59.02
C SER A 137 55.32 -48.38 58.67
N GLU A 138 54.72 -47.72 59.65
CA GLU A 138 53.49 -46.94 59.44
C GLU A 138 53.77 -45.61 58.70
N LEU A 139 54.92 -44.97 58.98
CA LEU A 139 55.35 -43.76 58.28
C LEU A 139 55.71 -44.04 56.81
N ALA A 140 56.33 -45.19 56.53
CA ALA A 140 56.54 -45.65 55.15
C ALA A 140 55.23 -45.94 54.42
N LYS A 141 54.22 -46.53 55.09
CA LYS A 141 52.89 -46.74 54.51
C LYS A 141 52.18 -45.42 54.18
N THR A 142 52.29 -44.42 55.06
CA THR A 142 51.71 -43.09 54.79
C THR A 142 52.42 -42.37 53.66
N ASP A 143 53.75 -42.47 53.56
CA ASP A 143 54.52 -41.85 52.47
C ASP A 143 54.23 -42.52 51.11
N ILE A 144 54.09 -43.86 51.09
CA ILE A 144 53.63 -44.60 49.91
C ILE A 144 52.19 -44.20 49.54
N ALA A 145 51.30 -44.03 50.51
CA ALA A 145 49.92 -43.59 50.27
C ALA A 145 49.85 -42.16 49.72
N GLN A 146 50.67 -41.23 50.25
CA GLN A 146 50.77 -39.86 49.73
C GLN A 146 51.31 -39.83 48.30
N LYS A 147 52.40 -40.56 48.02
CA LYS A 147 52.96 -40.65 46.66
C LYS A 147 51.98 -41.26 45.66
N LYS A 148 51.17 -42.23 46.10
CA LYS A 148 50.10 -42.81 45.27
C LYS A 148 48.99 -41.79 44.99
N ALA A 149 48.56 -41.05 46.00
CA ALA A 149 47.57 -39.99 45.84
C ALA A 149 48.05 -38.86 44.91
N ASP A 150 49.33 -38.45 45.00
CA ASP A 150 49.93 -37.47 44.09
C ASP A 150 50.02 -37.99 42.65
N TYR A 151 50.29 -39.29 42.48
CA TYR A 151 50.30 -39.93 41.16
C TYR A 151 48.90 -39.96 40.55
N ASP A 152 47.89 -40.33 41.33
CA ASP A 152 46.49 -40.35 40.89
C ASP A 152 45.99 -38.94 40.54
N LEU A 153 46.38 -37.92 41.33
CA LEU A 153 46.08 -36.51 41.02
C LEU A 153 46.71 -36.04 39.71
N LYS A 154 47.97 -36.40 39.44
CA LYS A 154 48.63 -36.10 38.16
C LYS A 154 47.94 -36.80 37.00
N LEU A 155 47.50 -38.05 37.19
CA LEU A 155 46.78 -38.80 36.16
C LEU A 155 45.45 -38.10 35.81
N LEU A 156 44.69 -37.69 36.83
CA LEU A 156 43.44 -36.95 36.67
C LEU A 156 43.65 -35.59 35.98
N GLN A 157 44.75 -34.89 36.25
CA GLN A 157 45.09 -33.63 35.57
C GLN A 157 45.36 -33.87 34.08
N ILE A 158 46.15 -34.88 33.72
CA ILE A 158 46.43 -35.24 32.33
C ILE A 158 45.13 -35.60 31.58
N GLU A 159 44.23 -36.34 32.24
CA GLU A 159 42.95 -36.71 31.65
C GLU A 159 42.03 -35.50 31.47
N LYS A 160 41.99 -34.59 32.45
CA LYS A 160 41.27 -33.32 32.34
C LYS A 160 41.79 -32.45 31.21
N ASP A 161 43.10 -32.28 31.10
CA ASP A 161 43.73 -31.51 30.02
C ASP A 161 43.44 -32.12 28.64
N ARG A 162 43.39 -33.45 28.56
CA ARG A 162 43.00 -34.15 27.32
C ARG A 162 41.55 -33.89 26.95
N ILE A 163 40.64 -33.94 27.92
CA ILE A 163 39.21 -33.66 27.71
C ILE A 163 39.00 -32.19 27.33
N ASP A 164 39.65 -31.25 28.02
CA ASP A 164 39.55 -29.82 27.73
C ASP A 164 40.09 -29.49 26.32
N ASN A 165 41.19 -30.13 25.90
CA ASN A 165 41.71 -29.99 24.54
C ASN A 165 40.75 -30.54 23.47
N GLN A 166 40.12 -31.69 23.72
CA GLN A 166 39.10 -32.24 22.81
C GLN A 166 37.87 -31.33 22.72
N LEU A 167 37.38 -30.85 23.87
CA LEU A 167 36.25 -29.92 23.94
C LEU A 167 36.53 -28.61 23.21
N ASN A 168 37.75 -28.07 23.33
CA ASN A 168 38.16 -26.87 22.62
C ASN A 168 38.25 -27.10 21.10
N GLN A 169 38.72 -28.27 20.65
CA GLN A 169 38.74 -28.61 19.22
C GLN A 169 37.32 -28.75 18.64
N GLU A 170 36.38 -29.34 19.38
CA GLU A 170 34.98 -29.43 18.94
C GLU A 170 34.31 -28.06 18.89
N LYS A 171 34.51 -27.22 19.89
CA LYS A 171 34.01 -25.84 19.89
C LYS A 171 34.53 -25.03 18.70
N LEU A 172 35.82 -25.15 18.37
CA LEU A 172 36.40 -24.47 17.20
C LEU A 172 35.76 -24.93 15.89
N LYS A 173 35.52 -26.25 15.74
CA LYS A 173 34.83 -26.79 14.56
C LYS A 173 33.39 -26.26 14.46
N GLN A 174 32.68 -26.20 15.58
CA GLN A 174 31.30 -25.73 15.62
C GLN A 174 31.20 -24.24 15.27
N ILE A 175 32.09 -23.40 15.83
CA ILE A 175 32.20 -21.97 15.47
C ILE A 175 32.47 -21.81 13.96
N THR A 176 33.36 -22.64 13.39
CA THR A 176 33.70 -22.57 11.96
C THR A 176 32.51 -22.96 11.06
N ILE A 177 31.67 -23.91 11.49
CA ILE A 177 30.46 -24.30 10.77
C ILE A 177 29.43 -23.16 10.84
N GLU A 178 29.19 -22.61 12.04
CA GLU A 178 28.25 -21.50 12.23
C GLU A 178 28.65 -20.25 11.44
N THR A 179 29.93 -19.93 11.33
CA THR A 179 30.40 -18.80 10.51
C THR A 179 30.14 -19.04 9.02
N LYS A 180 30.40 -20.27 8.52
CA LYS A 180 30.15 -20.62 7.12
C LYS A 180 28.66 -20.62 6.77
N GLU A 181 27.80 -21.08 7.68
CA GLU A 181 26.35 -21.04 7.50
C GLU A 181 25.81 -19.62 7.48
N LYS A 182 26.35 -18.71 8.30
CA LYS A 182 26.00 -17.29 8.27
C LYS A 182 26.41 -16.63 6.97
N GLU A 183 27.64 -16.87 6.50
CA GLU A 183 28.14 -16.37 5.21
C GLU A 183 27.26 -16.88 4.05
N LEU A 184 26.91 -18.17 4.03
CA LEU A 184 26.04 -18.75 3.02
C LEU A 184 24.63 -18.14 3.04
N ASN A 185 24.07 -17.89 4.23
CA ASN A 185 22.77 -17.24 4.38
C ASN A 185 22.79 -15.76 3.96
N GLU A 186 23.89 -15.05 4.13
CA GLU A 186 24.04 -13.68 3.65
C GLU A 186 24.15 -13.64 2.12
N ILE A 187 24.96 -14.52 1.53
CA ILE A 187 25.10 -14.64 0.06
C ILE A 187 23.76 -14.99 -0.59
N THR A 188 23.01 -15.95 -0.03
CA THR A 188 21.71 -16.33 -0.57
C THR A 188 20.68 -15.20 -0.47
N LYS A 189 20.70 -14.42 0.62
CA LYS A 189 19.84 -13.22 0.74
C LYS A 189 20.20 -12.16 -0.29
N GLN A 190 21.49 -11.89 -0.49
CA GLN A 190 21.95 -10.93 -1.50
C GLN A 190 21.55 -11.36 -2.91
N ASN A 191 21.80 -12.62 -3.27
CA ASN A 191 21.42 -13.16 -4.58
C ASN A 191 19.91 -13.08 -4.80
N ASN A 192 19.09 -13.40 -3.80
CA ASN A 192 17.63 -13.31 -3.92
C ASN A 192 17.17 -11.86 -4.14
N TYR A 193 17.76 -10.91 -3.41
CA TYR A 193 17.46 -9.48 -3.59
C TYR A 193 17.87 -8.98 -5.00
N GLU A 194 19.03 -9.39 -5.49
CA GLU A 194 19.48 -9.05 -6.85
C GLU A 194 18.55 -9.63 -7.91
N LEU A 195 18.15 -10.90 -7.77
CA LEU A 195 17.19 -11.55 -8.68
C LEU A 195 15.81 -10.87 -8.67
N GLU A 196 15.32 -10.43 -7.51
CA GLU A 196 14.06 -9.68 -7.42
C GLU A 196 14.16 -8.32 -8.10
N LYS A 197 15.29 -7.62 -7.91
CA LYS A 197 15.55 -6.34 -8.56
C LYS A 197 15.61 -6.48 -10.09
N GLU A 198 16.35 -7.46 -10.59
CA GLU A 198 16.43 -7.74 -12.04
C GLU A 198 15.05 -8.08 -12.62
N LYS A 199 14.25 -8.90 -11.93
CA LYS A 199 12.87 -9.20 -12.35
C LYS A 199 12.01 -7.95 -12.41
N TYR A 200 12.09 -7.08 -11.40
CA TYR A 200 11.35 -5.82 -11.39
C TYR A 200 11.75 -4.93 -12.57
N ASP A 201 13.05 -4.81 -12.85
CA ASP A 201 13.57 -3.99 -13.95
C ASP A 201 13.11 -4.55 -15.32
N ILE A 202 13.11 -5.88 -15.50
CA ILE A 202 12.58 -6.54 -16.71
C ILE A 202 11.09 -6.28 -16.88
N ILE A 203 10.27 -6.46 -15.83
CA ILE A 203 8.82 -6.24 -15.89
C ILE A 203 8.51 -4.77 -16.16
N SER A 204 9.23 -3.84 -15.52
CA SER A 204 9.12 -2.41 -15.76
C SER A 204 9.44 -2.05 -17.21
N ALA A 205 10.52 -2.60 -17.76
CA ALA A 205 10.88 -2.41 -19.17
C ALA A 205 9.85 -3.01 -20.13
N GLN A 206 9.34 -4.22 -19.86
CA GLN A 206 8.29 -4.86 -20.65
C GLN A 206 6.99 -4.05 -20.64
N ASN A 207 6.58 -3.55 -19.47
CA ASN A 207 5.40 -2.70 -19.35
C ASN A 207 5.58 -1.38 -20.12
N LYS A 208 6.74 -0.73 -20.00
CA LYS A 208 7.05 0.48 -20.79
C LYS A 208 7.03 0.19 -22.29
N ALA A 209 7.60 -0.93 -22.73
CA ALA A 209 7.60 -1.34 -24.13
C ALA A 209 6.19 -1.67 -24.65
N ALA A 210 5.35 -2.33 -23.84
CA ALA A 210 3.97 -2.63 -24.17
C ALA A 210 3.13 -1.34 -24.30
N ILE A 211 3.29 -0.39 -23.38
CA ILE A 211 2.63 0.92 -23.43
C ILE A 211 3.08 1.68 -24.70
N ALA A 212 4.39 1.74 -24.96
CA ALA A 212 4.95 2.36 -26.16
C ALA A 212 4.39 1.72 -27.46
N SER A 213 4.33 0.38 -27.51
CA SER A 213 3.84 -0.37 -28.66
C SER A 213 2.35 -0.16 -28.96
N ALA A 214 1.54 0.27 -27.98
CA ALA A 214 0.12 0.55 -28.17
C ALA A 214 -0.21 2.03 -28.40
N ARG A 215 0.69 2.91 -27.95
CA ARG A 215 0.55 4.37 -27.98
C ARG A 215 1.07 5.01 -29.27
N PHE A 216 2.33 4.72 -29.59
CA PHE A 216 2.98 5.37 -30.71
C PHE A 216 2.28 5.09 -32.05
N PRO A 217 1.74 3.87 -32.32
CA PRO A 217 1.05 3.62 -33.58
C PRO A 217 -0.13 4.56 -33.85
N ILE A 218 -1.04 4.80 -32.88
CA ILE A 218 -2.18 5.71 -33.11
C ILE A 218 -1.71 7.17 -33.24
N ALA A 219 -0.77 7.62 -32.42
CA ALA A 219 -0.26 8.98 -32.49
C ALA A 219 0.40 9.26 -33.86
N TYR A 220 1.26 8.35 -34.34
CA TYR A 220 1.87 8.46 -35.67
C TYR A 220 0.87 8.23 -36.81
N SER A 221 -0.16 7.41 -36.61
CA SER A 221 -1.23 7.21 -37.60
C SER A 221 -2.01 8.50 -37.82
N LEU A 222 -2.47 9.14 -36.74
CA LEU A 222 -3.15 10.44 -36.79
C LEU A 222 -2.25 11.50 -37.42
N LEU A 223 -0.99 11.53 -37.03
CA LEU A 223 0.02 12.44 -37.58
C LEU A 223 0.26 12.23 -39.07
N SER A 224 0.25 10.98 -39.53
CA SER A 224 0.36 10.67 -40.96
C SER A 224 -0.91 11.00 -41.73
N SER A 225 -2.10 10.74 -41.17
CA SER A 225 -3.38 11.09 -41.80
C SER A 225 -3.50 12.60 -41.97
N ILE A 226 -3.21 13.37 -40.92
CA ILE A 226 -3.33 14.84 -40.96
C ILE A 226 -2.30 15.45 -41.94
N SER A 227 -1.05 14.96 -41.92
CA SER A 227 -0.01 15.38 -42.87
C SER A 227 -0.43 15.10 -44.32
N LYS A 228 -0.97 13.92 -44.62
CA LYS A 228 -1.47 13.58 -45.97
C LYS A 228 -2.65 14.45 -46.38
N GLY A 229 -3.53 14.79 -45.44
CA GLY A 229 -4.66 15.70 -45.66
C GLY A 229 -4.17 17.07 -46.13
N PHE A 230 -3.20 17.65 -45.43
CA PHE A 230 -2.58 18.92 -45.81
C PHE A 230 -1.80 18.85 -47.12
N GLU A 231 -1.02 17.79 -47.34
CA GLU A 231 -0.25 17.60 -48.58
C GLU A 231 -1.16 17.50 -49.82
N LYS A 232 -2.37 16.93 -49.68
CA LYS A 232 -3.34 16.81 -50.77
C LYS A 232 -3.82 18.16 -51.27
N GLU A 233 -4.04 19.10 -50.35
CA GLU A 233 -4.41 20.49 -50.65
C GLU A 233 -3.18 21.39 -50.90
N LYS A 234 -1.98 20.79 -50.99
CA LYS A 234 -0.69 21.44 -51.28
C LYS A 234 -0.20 22.36 -50.16
N TYR A 235 -0.66 22.14 -48.93
CA TYR A 235 -0.11 22.77 -47.74
C TYR A 235 1.03 21.91 -47.18
N PHE A 236 2.17 22.53 -46.90
CA PHE A 236 3.36 21.84 -46.39
C PHE A 236 3.87 22.53 -45.13
N PHE A 237 3.57 21.94 -43.98
CA PHE A 237 4.08 22.37 -42.69
C PHE A 237 5.27 21.52 -42.23
N PRO A 238 6.17 22.08 -41.39
CA PRO A 238 7.07 21.29 -40.55
C PRO A 238 6.33 20.19 -39.79
N PHE A 239 6.98 19.05 -39.61
CA PHE A 239 6.37 17.87 -39.00
C PHE A 239 5.86 18.11 -37.57
N GLU A 240 6.56 18.98 -36.85
CA GLU A 240 6.26 19.39 -35.48
C GLU A 240 4.86 20.00 -35.37
N ILE A 241 4.42 20.72 -36.40
CA ILE A 241 3.15 21.46 -36.41
C ILE A 241 1.95 20.51 -36.47
N TYR A 242 2.04 19.46 -37.28
CA TYR A 242 1.00 18.44 -37.31
C TYR A 242 0.82 17.78 -35.94
N GLY A 243 1.91 17.63 -35.19
CA GLY A 243 1.90 17.13 -33.82
C GLY A 243 1.19 18.09 -32.88
N GLU A 244 1.47 19.38 -32.98
CA GLU A 244 0.82 20.42 -32.17
C GLU A 244 -0.67 20.55 -32.49
N ILE A 245 -1.07 20.43 -33.76
CA ILE A 245 -2.50 20.39 -34.14
C ILE A 245 -3.20 19.22 -33.45
N ILE A 246 -2.62 18.02 -33.51
CA ILE A 246 -3.22 16.84 -32.84
C ILE A 246 -3.23 17.03 -31.32
N ALA A 247 -2.15 17.56 -30.73
CA ALA A 247 -2.10 17.83 -29.31
C ALA A 247 -3.23 18.77 -28.88
N TYR A 248 -3.41 19.86 -29.60
CA TYR A 248 -4.46 20.84 -29.34
C TYR A 248 -5.86 20.26 -29.49
N LEU A 249 -6.11 19.47 -30.55
CA LEU A 249 -7.40 18.82 -30.77
C LEU A 249 -7.84 17.96 -29.58
N PHE A 250 -6.91 17.21 -29.00
CA PHE A 250 -7.19 16.38 -27.82
C PHE A 250 -7.08 17.13 -26.48
N GLY A 251 -6.66 18.39 -26.48
CA GLY A 251 -6.55 19.22 -25.28
C GLY A 251 -5.24 19.06 -24.50
N TYR A 252 -4.15 18.74 -25.19
CA TYR A 252 -2.80 18.70 -24.61
C TYR A 252 -2.03 19.97 -24.91
N LYS A 253 -1.12 20.33 -23.99
CA LYS A 253 -0.25 21.51 -24.14
C LYS A 253 0.79 21.40 -25.25
N SER A 254 1.21 20.18 -25.58
CA SER A 254 2.10 19.91 -26.72
C SER A 254 2.05 18.46 -27.14
N PHE A 255 2.61 18.16 -28.31
CA PHE A 255 2.68 16.78 -28.80
C PHE A 255 3.47 15.86 -27.86
N SER A 256 4.46 16.41 -27.14
CA SER A 256 5.23 15.64 -26.15
C SER A 256 4.36 15.23 -24.95
N PHE A 257 3.48 16.11 -24.46
CA PHE A 257 2.53 15.75 -23.40
C PHE A 257 1.52 14.69 -23.87
N LEU A 258 1.05 14.80 -25.12
CA LEU A 258 0.24 13.76 -25.76
C LEU A 258 1.00 12.43 -25.90
N LEU A 259 2.32 12.47 -26.05
CA LEU A 259 3.25 11.32 -26.05
C LEU A 259 3.78 10.89 -24.67
N ASP A 260 3.35 11.54 -23.57
CA ASP A 260 3.57 11.09 -22.19
C ASP A 260 2.32 10.54 -21.48
N ASP A 261 1.10 10.97 -21.84
CA ASP A 261 -0.17 10.37 -21.36
C ASP A 261 -0.40 8.87 -21.67
N LYS A 262 -0.43 8.01 -20.64
CA LYS A 262 -0.68 6.56 -20.79
C LYS A 262 -2.05 6.22 -21.37
N ASN A 263 -3.02 7.10 -21.18
CA ASN A 263 -4.37 6.91 -21.67
C ASN A 263 -4.47 7.18 -23.17
N PHE A 264 -3.51 7.85 -23.81
CA PHE A 264 -3.52 8.02 -25.27
C PHE A 264 -2.99 6.75 -25.97
N ASN A 265 -3.87 5.82 -26.35
CA ASN A 265 -3.49 4.57 -27.00
C ASN A 265 -4.58 4.07 -27.97
N ASN A 266 -4.28 3.03 -28.76
CA ASN A 266 -5.22 2.52 -29.76
C ASN A 266 -6.60 2.15 -29.19
N ILE A 267 -6.68 1.66 -27.95
CA ILE A 267 -7.94 1.17 -27.35
C ILE A 267 -8.81 2.34 -26.91
N THR A 268 -8.22 3.28 -26.18
CA THR A 268 -8.93 4.44 -25.65
C THR A 268 -9.34 5.41 -26.74
N VAL A 269 -8.45 5.69 -27.71
CA VAL A 269 -8.76 6.57 -28.85
C VAL A 269 -9.86 5.96 -29.72
N HIS A 270 -9.94 4.64 -29.85
CA HIS A 270 -11.05 3.97 -30.55
C HIS A 270 -12.42 4.17 -29.86
N ASN A 271 -12.41 4.38 -28.54
CA ASN A 271 -13.62 4.64 -27.77
C ASN A 271 -13.99 6.13 -27.73
N VAL A 272 -13.12 7.02 -28.22
CA VAL A 272 -13.46 8.44 -28.41
C VAL A 272 -14.47 8.53 -29.54
N LYS A 273 -15.57 9.25 -29.31
CA LYS A 273 -16.59 9.54 -30.31
C LYS A 273 -16.63 11.00 -30.70
N TYR A 274 -16.28 11.88 -29.76
CA TYR A 274 -16.36 13.31 -29.99
C TYR A 274 -15.10 14.04 -29.52
N ILE A 275 -14.80 15.16 -30.16
CA ILE A 275 -13.86 16.16 -29.67
C ILE A 275 -14.65 17.45 -29.46
N TYR A 276 -14.72 17.93 -28.22
CA TYR A 276 -15.42 19.17 -27.89
C TYR A 276 -14.47 20.36 -27.92
N LEU A 277 -14.69 21.27 -28.87
CA LEU A 277 -13.90 22.48 -29.06
C LEU A 277 -14.78 23.63 -29.53
N ASP A 278 -14.50 24.83 -29.02
CA ASP A 278 -15.04 26.04 -29.64
C ASP A 278 -14.28 26.31 -30.94
N TYR A 279 -15.03 26.43 -32.04
CA TYR A 279 -14.47 26.67 -33.35
C TYR A 279 -13.68 27.97 -33.41
N LYS A 280 -14.07 28.98 -32.62
CA LYS A 280 -13.32 30.23 -32.55
C LYS A 280 -11.91 30.03 -32.01
N TYR A 281 -11.76 29.24 -30.92
CA TYR A 281 -10.45 28.97 -30.34
C TYR A 281 -9.58 28.11 -31.26
N LEU A 282 -10.21 27.15 -31.97
CA LEU A 282 -9.50 26.35 -32.97
C LEU A 282 -9.01 27.23 -34.13
N SER A 283 -9.83 28.14 -34.66
CA SER A 283 -9.40 29.10 -35.68
C SER A 283 -8.26 30.00 -35.19
N ASP A 284 -8.38 30.60 -34.00
CA ASP A 284 -7.32 31.45 -33.43
C ASP A 284 -5.99 30.69 -33.27
N PHE A 285 -6.06 29.41 -32.87
CA PHE A 285 -4.89 28.53 -32.75
C PHE A 285 -4.28 28.20 -34.12
N LEU A 286 -5.12 27.87 -35.11
CA LEU A 286 -4.67 27.58 -36.47
C LEU A 286 -3.99 28.78 -37.11
N ILE A 287 -4.55 29.98 -36.93
CA ILE A 287 -3.95 31.25 -37.39
C ILE A 287 -2.59 31.50 -36.73
N THR A 288 -2.50 31.30 -35.41
CA THR A 288 -1.25 31.47 -34.66
C THR A 288 -0.16 30.54 -35.19
N ILE A 289 -0.51 29.28 -35.44
CA ILE A 289 0.41 28.29 -35.97
C ILE A 289 0.78 28.57 -37.43
N SER A 290 -0.15 29.03 -38.27
CA SER A 290 0.16 29.39 -39.66
C SER A 290 1.11 30.59 -39.73
N ASP A 291 0.95 31.58 -38.85
CA ASP A 291 1.82 32.76 -38.80
C ASP A 291 3.25 32.41 -38.33
N GLU A 292 3.40 31.46 -37.39
CA GLU A 292 4.71 31.02 -36.93
C GLU A 292 5.47 30.15 -37.94
N SER A 293 4.76 29.56 -38.91
CA SER A 293 5.28 28.47 -39.74
C SER A 293 5.55 28.79 -41.20
N ILE A 294 5.03 29.90 -41.72
CA ILE A 294 5.11 30.19 -43.15
C ILE A 294 6.19 31.22 -43.45
N MET A 295 7.35 30.73 -43.89
CA MET A 295 8.32 31.55 -44.63
C MET A 295 8.08 31.53 -46.16
N ASN A 296 7.04 30.88 -46.68
CA ASN A 296 6.62 31.00 -48.09
C ASN A 296 5.27 30.31 -48.35
N LEU A 297 4.40 31.03 -49.09
CA LEU A 297 3.30 30.56 -49.96
C LEU A 297 1.91 30.32 -49.35
N VAL A 298 0.96 31.08 -49.92
CA VAL A 298 -0.51 30.96 -49.93
C VAL A 298 -1.19 31.39 -48.62
N GLU A 299 -2.03 32.43 -48.72
CA GLU A 299 -3.07 32.71 -47.72
C GLU A 299 -3.92 31.45 -47.61
N ILE A 300 -3.74 30.72 -46.51
CA ILE A 300 -4.50 29.52 -46.24
C ILE A 300 -5.91 29.96 -45.83
N ASP A 301 -6.94 29.40 -46.45
CA ASP A 301 -8.31 29.64 -46.03
C ASP A 301 -8.58 28.83 -44.76
N ASP A 302 -9.14 29.48 -43.73
CA ASP A 302 -9.46 28.82 -42.46
C ASP A 302 -10.43 27.66 -42.66
N ASP A 303 -11.33 27.80 -43.65
CA ASP A 303 -12.31 26.79 -44.04
C ASP A 303 -11.64 25.51 -44.57
N ASP A 304 -10.56 25.64 -45.35
CA ASP A 304 -9.81 24.50 -45.89
C ASP A 304 -9.07 23.72 -44.78
N LEU A 305 -8.47 24.44 -43.82
CA LEU A 305 -7.81 23.82 -42.65
C LEU A 305 -8.81 23.01 -41.82
N PHE A 306 -9.99 23.59 -41.60
CA PHE A 306 -11.04 22.99 -40.81
C PHE A 306 -11.61 21.74 -41.48
N GLU A 307 -11.83 21.78 -42.81
CA GLU A 307 -12.29 20.63 -43.58
C GLU A 307 -11.29 19.47 -43.52
N ILE A 308 -9.99 19.75 -43.63
CA ILE A 308 -8.94 18.74 -43.51
C ILE A 308 -8.96 18.07 -42.13
N ILE A 309 -9.13 18.85 -41.06
CA ILE A 309 -9.22 18.33 -39.69
C ILE A 309 -10.46 17.44 -39.53
N ILE A 310 -11.62 17.89 -40.00
CA ILE A 310 -12.87 17.11 -39.94
C ILE A 310 -12.70 15.78 -40.68
N ASN A 311 -12.20 15.83 -41.91
CA ASN A 311 -12.00 14.63 -42.73
C ASN A 311 -11.02 13.67 -42.06
N THR A 312 -9.95 14.18 -41.46
CA THR A 312 -8.98 13.38 -40.70
C THR A 312 -9.65 12.67 -39.53
N LEU A 313 -10.45 13.38 -38.73
CA LEU A 313 -11.13 12.79 -37.57
C LEU A 313 -12.21 11.78 -37.97
N GLN A 314 -12.90 12.00 -39.10
CA GLN A 314 -13.89 11.08 -39.63
C GLN A 314 -13.28 9.71 -40.01
N GLU A 315 -12.03 9.64 -40.47
CA GLU A 315 -11.34 8.36 -40.72
C GLU A 315 -11.28 7.47 -39.46
N TYR A 316 -11.31 8.08 -38.27
CA TYR A 316 -11.26 7.40 -36.99
C TYR A 316 -12.63 7.31 -36.30
N ASN A 317 -13.72 7.65 -37.00
CA ASN A 317 -15.08 7.76 -36.46
C ASN A 317 -15.21 8.76 -35.29
N ILE A 318 -14.39 9.82 -35.28
CA ILE A 318 -14.44 10.89 -34.29
C ILE A 318 -15.13 12.09 -34.93
N LYS A 319 -16.11 12.68 -34.23
CA LYS A 319 -16.82 13.90 -34.66
C LYS A 319 -16.32 15.11 -33.88
N LEU A 320 -15.97 16.19 -34.57
CA LEU A 320 -15.73 17.48 -33.94
C LEU A 320 -17.08 18.11 -33.58
N ILE A 321 -17.24 18.56 -32.33
CA ILE A 321 -18.48 19.15 -31.83
C ILE A 321 -18.19 20.47 -31.11
N ASN A 322 -19.10 21.43 -31.24
CA ASN A 322 -19.14 22.67 -30.47
C ASN A 322 -20.36 22.66 -29.54
N ARG A 323 -20.63 23.78 -28.86
CA ARG A 323 -21.78 23.96 -27.96
C ARG A 323 -23.13 23.67 -28.64
N GLU A 324 -23.30 24.12 -29.87
CA GLU A 324 -24.55 23.97 -30.64
C GLU A 324 -24.78 22.51 -31.03
N ILE A 325 -23.77 21.85 -31.61
CA ILE A 325 -23.86 20.45 -32.02
C ILE A 325 -24.00 19.52 -30.80
N ALA A 326 -23.32 19.82 -29.68
CA ALA A 326 -23.50 19.08 -28.44
C ALA A 326 -24.95 19.15 -27.93
N SER A 327 -25.60 20.32 -28.09
CA SER A 327 -27.01 20.52 -27.77
C SER A 327 -27.94 19.71 -28.68
N GLU A 328 -27.64 19.67 -29.98
CA GLU A 328 -28.40 18.86 -30.95
C GLU A 328 -28.28 17.36 -30.63
N ILE A 329 -27.07 16.87 -30.36
CA ILE A 329 -26.84 15.47 -29.97
C ILE A 329 -27.58 15.11 -28.68
N ALA A 330 -27.61 16.03 -27.71
CA ALA A 330 -28.35 15.85 -26.47
C ALA A 330 -29.86 15.73 -26.72
N ASN A 331 -30.42 16.57 -27.61
CA ASN A 331 -31.82 16.50 -28.01
C ASN A 331 -32.14 15.19 -28.73
N GLU A 332 -31.31 14.77 -29.70
CA GLU A 332 -31.49 13.51 -30.42
C GLU A 332 -31.43 12.30 -29.47
N LEU A 333 -30.49 12.30 -28.53
CA LEU A 333 -30.38 11.24 -27.52
C LEU A 333 -31.65 11.19 -26.66
N PHE A 334 -32.12 12.34 -26.20
CA PHE A 334 -33.34 12.44 -25.41
C PHE A 334 -34.58 11.93 -26.15
N GLU A 335 -34.77 12.33 -27.41
CA GLU A 335 -35.88 11.85 -28.25
C GLU A 335 -35.82 10.32 -28.43
N SER A 336 -34.62 9.77 -28.62
CA SER A 336 -34.43 8.32 -28.78
C SER A 336 -34.70 7.52 -27.51
N GLU A 337 -34.45 8.11 -26.34
CA GLU A 337 -34.60 7.48 -25.02
C GLU A 337 -35.91 7.86 -24.29
N GLN A 338 -36.77 8.69 -24.89
CA GLN A 338 -37.99 9.21 -24.26
C GLN A 338 -38.86 8.10 -23.60
N TYR A 339 -39.01 6.96 -24.28
CA TYR A 339 -39.77 5.81 -23.77
C TYR A 339 -39.08 5.07 -22.61
N SER A 340 -37.74 5.08 -22.57
CA SER A 340 -36.98 4.45 -21.48
C SER A 340 -37.07 5.30 -20.20
N LEU A 341 -37.15 6.63 -20.35
CA LEU A 341 -37.26 7.58 -19.24
C LEU A 341 -38.51 7.36 -18.39
N VAL A 342 -39.66 7.03 -19.00
CA VAL A 342 -40.91 6.70 -18.28
C VAL A 342 -40.72 5.58 -17.25
N ASN A 343 -39.87 4.61 -17.58
CA ASN A 343 -39.65 3.42 -16.76
C ASN A 343 -38.56 3.60 -15.70
N ARG A 344 -37.87 4.75 -15.67
CA ARG A 344 -36.90 5.03 -14.59
C ARG A 344 -37.65 5.18 -13.27
N LEU A 345 -37.10 4.57 -12.21
CA LEU A 345 -37.64 4.63 -10.85
C LEU A 345 -37.90 6.09 -10.42
N ASP A 346 -36.94 6.96 -10.72
CA ASP A 346 -36.97 8.38 -10.35
C ASP A 346 -38.20 9.09 -10.98
N ILE A 347 -38.42 8.92 -12.28
CA ILE A 347 -39.56 9.54 -13.00
C ILE A 347 -40.88 8.85 -12.67
N SER A 348 -40.92 7.53 -12.65
CA SER A 348 -42.15 6.77 -12.39
C SER A 348 -42.72 7.04 -10.99
N SER A 349 -41.86 7.31 -10.00
CA SER A 349 -42.28 7.74 -8.66
C SER A 349 -43.01 9.08 -8.71
N VAL A 350 -42.42 10.10 -9.35
CA VAL A 350 -42.98 11.44 -9.47
C VAL A 350 -44.28 11.44 -10.28
N LEU A 351 -44.34 10.68 -11.38
CA LEU A 351 -45.55 10.51 -12.17
C LEU A 351 -46.69 9.87 -11.35
N SER A 352 -46.37 8.91 -10.49
CA SER A 352 -47.33 8.25 -9.61
C SER A 352 -47.84 9.18 -8.51
N GLU A 353 -46.94 9.97 -7.89
CA GLU A 353 -47.31 10.96 -6.87
C GLU A 353 -48.24 12.04 -7.44
N ARG A 354 -48.03 12.44 -8.70
CA ARG A 354 -48.83 13.47 -9.38
C ARG A 354 -50.06 12.92 -10.13
N ASP A 355 -50.32 11.60 -10.05
CA ASP A 355 -51.42 10.89 -10.74
C ASP A 355 -51.49 11.18 -12.25
N ILE A 356 -50.32 11.22 -12.90
CA ILE A 356 -50.16 11.50 -14.33
C ILE A 356 -50.09 10.18 -15.12
N VAL A 357 -50.86 10.12 -16.21
CA VAL A 357 -50.92 9.02 -17.19
C VAL A 357 -50.55 9.57 -18.57
N ASP A 358 -49.94 8.72 -19.40
CA ASP A 358 -49.44 9.06 -20.75
C ASP A 358 -48.57 10.33 -20.77
N PRO A 359 -47.42 10.32 -20.06
CA PRO A 359 -46.51 11.45 -20.04
C PRO A 359 -45.85 11.65 -21.41
N ASP A 360 -45.93 12.88 -21.90
CA ASP A 360 -45.16 13.39 -23.02
C ASP A 360 -44.04 14.29 -22.48
N PHE A 361 -42.82 14.08 -22.95
CA PHE A 361 -41.64 14.78 -22.48
C PHE A 361 -41.11 15.69 -23.57
N ASN A 362 -41.00 16.97 -23.28
CA ASN A 362 -40.43 17.95 -24.20
C ASN A 362 -39.29 18.69 -23.52
N ILE A 363 -38.17 18.89 -24.21
CA ILE A 363 -37.10 19.74 -23.72
C ILE A 363 -37.60 21.19 -23.79
N ASP A 364 -37.58 21.88 -22.64
CA ASP A 364 -38.01 23.26 -22.50
C ASP A 364 -36.83 24.21 -22.74
N GLU A 365 -35.69 23.96 -22.09
CA GLU A 365 -34.49 24.78 -22.20
C GLU A 365 -33.22 23.98 -21.94
N ILE A 366 -32.14 24.29 -22.67
CA ILE A 366 -30.78 23.83 -22.33
C ILE A 366 -30.16 24.94 -21.49
N SER A 367 -30.03 24.69 -20.19
CA SER A 367 -29.67 25.71 -19.20
C SER A 367 -28.17 25.99 -19.18
N ASP A 368 -27.33 24.95 -19.24
CA ASP A 368 -25.89 25.09 -19.17
C ASP A 368 -25.13 23.92 -19.81
N ILE A 369 -23.94 24.21 -20.34
CA ILE A 369 -22.98 23.21 -20.82
C ILE A 369 -21.65 23.46 -20.14
N SER A 370 -21.22 22.52 -19.33
CA SER A 370 -19.99 22.62 -18.53
C SER A 370 -19.04 21.46 -18.85
N LEU A 371 -17.79 21.80 -19.18
CA LEU A 371 -16.72 20.83 -19.34
C LEU A 371 -15.90 20.79 -18.05
N SER A 372 -15.92 19.66 -17.37
CA SER A 372 -15.02 19.36 -16.26
C SER A 372 -13.87 18.48 -16.77
N ASN A 373 -12.81 18.34 -15.96
CA ASN A 373 -11.66 17.49 -16.30
C ASN A 373 -12.03 16.00 -16.52
N GLU A 374 -13.21 15.55 -16.07
CA GLU A 374 -13.62 14.15 -16.13
C GLU A 374 -14.81 13.93 -17.09
N MET A 375 -15.64 14.93 -17.32
CA MET A 375 -16.85 14.80 -18.12
C MET A 375 -17.39 16.14 -18.62
N LEU A 376 -17.99 16.12 -19.81
CA LEU A 376 -18.87 17.17 -20.32
C LEU A 376 -20.29 16.91 -19.80
N THR A 377 -20.88 17.90 -19.13
CA THR A 377 -22.25 17.83 -18.60
C THR A 377 -23.11 18.89 -19.27
N ILE A 378 -24.24 18.45 -19.80
CA ILE A 378 -25.28 19.29 -20.41
C ILE A 378 -26.49 19.22 -19.49
N ASN A 379 -26.81 20.35 -18.85
CA ASN A 379 -28.00 20.47 -18.01
C ASN A 379 -29.18 20.88 -18.90
N THR A 380 -30.26 20.12 -18.81
CA THR A 380 -31.44 20.27 -19.65
C THR A 380 -32.68 20.32 -18.78
N LYS A 381 -33.55 21.30 -19.01
CA LYS A 381 -34.87 21.37 -18.39
C LYS A 381 -35.86 20.65 -19.28
N VAL A 382 -36.47 19.62 -18.73
CA VAL A 382 -37.46 18.80 -19.43
C VAL A 382 -38.83 19.09 -18.84
N LYS A 383 -39.74 19.57 -19.67
CA LYS A 383 -41.14 19.75 -19.34
C LYS A 383 -41.91 18.47 -19.64
N ILE A 384 -42.54 17.94 -18.61
CA ILE A 384 -43.40 16.76 -18.72
C ILE A 384 -44.84 17.22 -18.71
N ILE A 385 -45.62 16.73 -19.65
CA ILE A 385 -47.03 17.03 -19.83
C ILE A 385 -47.77 15.70 -19.88
N GLY A 386 -48.85 15.53 -19.12
CA GLY A 386 -49.64 14.30 -19.22
C GLY A 386 -51.11 14.52 -18.92
N LYS A 387 -51.83 13.42 -18.69
CA LYS A 387 -53.27 13.44 -18.38
C LYS A 387 -53.52 12.92 -16.98
N TYR A 388 -54.51 13.49 -16.28
CA TYR A 388 -54.95 12.90 -15.01
C TYR A 388 -55.72 11.61 -15.28
N ARG A 389 -55.54 10.61 -14.43
CA ARG A 389 -56.25 9.32 -14.54
C ARG A 389 -57.78 9.45 -14.50
N LEU A 390 -58.32 10.49 -13.87
CA LEU A 390 -59.75 10.63 -13.55
C LEU A 390 -60.47 11.82 -14.20
N ASN A 391 -59.79 12.69 -14.95
CA ASN A 391 -60.40 13.89 -15.56
C ASN A 391 -59.80 14.19 -16.93
N ASP A 392 -60.62 14.14 -17.99
CA ASP A 392 -60.15 14.32 -19.37
C ASP A 392 -60.09 15.79 -19.84
N ASP A 393 -60.78 16.76 -19.21
CA ASP A 393 -61.18 17.95 -19.97
C ASP A 393 -60.80 19.37 -19.48
N PHE A 394 -60.08 19.58 -18.36
CA PHE A 394 -59.84 20.98 -17.92
C PHE A 394 -58.46 21.37 -17.38
N TYR A 395 -57.58 20.44 -17.00
CA TYR A 395 -56.23 20.78 -16.53
C TYR A 395 -55.23 19.73 -16.99
N VAL A 396 -54.26 20.18 -17.79
CA VAL A 396 -53.13 19.35 -18.20
C VAL A 396 -52.03 19.51 -17.14
N PRO A 397 -51.75 18.50 -16.29
CA PRO A 397 -50.64 18.57 -15.36
C PRO A 397 -49.34 18.72 -16.13
N SER A 398 -48.55 19.74 -15.76
CA SER A 398 -47.20 19.88 -16.26
C SER A 398 -46.24 20.22 -15.12
N PHE A 399 -45.03 19.72 -15.22
CA PHE A 399 -43.94 19.99 -14.28
C PHE A 399 -42.61 19.88 -15.00
N ILE A 400 -41.57 20.47 -14.41
CA ILE A 400 -40.23 20.54 -15.00
C ILE A 400 -39.28 19.71 -14.15
N ILE A 401 -38.46 18.90 -14.81
CA ILE A 401 -37.35 18.15 -14.19
C ILE A 401 -36.05 18.60 -14.85
N ASN A 402 -34.96 18.66 -14.10
CA ASN A 402 -33.63 18.79 -14.67
C ASN A 402 -33.08 17.41 -15.04
N LEU A 403 -32.50 17.33 -16.24
CA LEU A 403 -31.88 16.16 -16.82
C LEU A 403 -30.43 16.50 -17.14
N ASP A 404 -29.51 15.71 -16.60
CA ASP A 404 -28.08 15.83 -16.92
C ASP A 404 -27.70 14.79 -17.97
N ILE A 405 -27.28 15.27 -19.14
CA ILE A 405 -26.71 14.47 -20.22
C ILE A 405 -25.19 14.64 -20.18
N CYS A 406 -24.50 13.51 -20.03
CA CYS A 406 -23.08 13.49 -19.70
C CYS A 406 -22.30 12.69 -20.73
N SER A 407 -21.12 13.18 -21.11
CA SER A 407 -20.13 12.41 -21.84
C SER A 407 -18.79 12.41 -21.10
N PRO A 408 -18.22 11.23 -20.78
CA PRO A 408 -16.95 11.16 -20.05
C PRO A 408 -15.77 11.53 -20.95
N VAL A 409 -14.79 12.23 -20.37
CA VAL A 409 -13.49 12.51 -21.00
C VAL A 409 -12.68 11.22 -21.01
N MET A 410 -12.29 10.77 -22.20
CA MET A 410 -11.57 9.51 -22.40
C MET A 410 -10.05 9.72 -22.39
N VAL A 411 -9.60 10.79 -23.04
CA VAL A 411 -8.18 11.16 -23.18
C VAL A 411 -8.04 12.68 -23.29
N GLY A 412 -6.96 13.24 -22.75
CA GLY A 412 -6.74 14.68 -22.77
C GLY A 412 -7.85 15.47 -22.05
N GLU A 413 -8.16 16.67 -22.54
CA GLU A 413 -9.20 17.54 -21.97
C GLU A 413 -10.45 17.60 -22.86
N ASN A 414 -10.29 17.40 -24.18
CA ASN A 414 -11.35 17.65 -25.15
C ASN A 414 -11.98 16.38 -25.74
N ALA A 415 -11.37 15.20 -25.55
CA ALA A 415 -11.82 13.98 -26.21
C ALA A 415 -12.82 13.19 -25.36
N LEU A 416 -14.02 13.02 -25.90
CA LEU A 416 -15.20 12.55 -25.20
C LEU A 416 -15.67 11.19 -25.74
N GLY A 417 -16.24 10.39 -24.85
CA GLY A 417 -16.93 9.14 -25.18
C GLY A 417 -18.36 9.35 -25.66
N GLU A 418 -19.17 8.29 -25.60
CA GLU A 418 -20.60 8.37 -25.91
C GLU A 418 -21.37 9.17 -24.84
N PHE A 419 -22.32 10.00 -25.28
CA PHE A 419 -23.25 10.69 -24.40
C PHE A 419 -24.23 9.70 -23.75
N LYS A 420 -24.53 9.94 -22.47
CA LYS A 420 -25.44 9.12 -21.66
C LYS A 420 -26.25 10.01 -20.73
N ILE A 421 -27.49 9.62 -20.46
CA ILE A 421 -28.34 10.27 -19.48
C ILE A 421 -27.91 9.83 -18.08
N ALA A 422 -27.42 10.76 -17.25
CA ALA A 422 -26.87 10.46 -15.92
C ALA A 422 -27.95 10.59 -14.83
N GLU A 423 -28.33 11.81 -14.47
CA GLU A 423 -29.18 12.09 -13.32
C GLU A 423 -30.42 12.91 -13.68
N LEU A 424 -31.48 12.71 -12.89
CA LEU A 424 -32.76 13.40 -12.97
C LEU A 424 -33.11 13.90 -11.58
N TYR A 425 -33.38 15.20 -11.44
CA TYR A 425 -33.82 15.78 -10.18
C TYR A 425 -34.85 16.90 -10.41
N GLU A 426 -35.84 16.97 -9.51
CA GLU A 426 -36.83 18.05 -9.52
C GLU A 426 -36.21 19.35 -8.99
N ASP A 427 -36.51 20.47 -9.66
CA ASP A 427 -36.39 21.80 -9.06
C ASP A 427 -37.49 21.93 -7.98
N PHE A 428 -37.09 21.99 -6.70
CA PHE A 428 -38.00 22.25 -5.58
C PHE A 428 -38.41 23.72 -5.46
#